data_AF-A0A9X9MJJ1-F1
#
_entry.id   AF-A0A9X9MJJ1-F1
#
_cell.length_a   1.000
_cell.length_b   1.000
_cell.length_c   1.000
_cell.angle_alpha   90.00
_cell.angle_beta   90.00
_cell.angle_gamma   90.00
#
_symmetry.space_group_name_H-M   'P 1'
#
loop_
_entity.id
_entity.type
_entity.pdbx_description
1 polymer ?
#
loop_
_entity_poly.entity_id
_entity_poly.type
_entity_poly.pdbx_seq_one_letter_code
_entity_poly.pdbx_strand_id
1 'polypeptide(L)'
;MQDNAPAHTAASTMKDKSHRLIQPIFWVANSPDFNPIKAVWNRMKGYVQRDHPYLGGGKQRAQDSLRKTVKEAWDSVSSKDLVRLI
;
A
#
# COMPACT_ATOMS: atom_id res chain seq x y z
N MET A 1 -1.29 11.55 -0.05
CA MET A 1 -2.67 11.06 -0.16
C MET A 1 -2.84 9.91 0.83
N GLN A 2 -3.92 9.88 1.61
CA GLN A 2 -4.23 8.79 2.55
C GLN A 2 -5.74 8.72 2.76
N ASP A 3 -6.26 7.58 3.21
CA ASP A 3 -7.67 7.45 3.57
C ASP A 3 -7.97 8.05 4.97
N ASN A 4 -9.26 8.06 5.33
CA ASN A 4 -9.75 8.59 6.61
C ASN A 4 -9.79 7.53 7.72
N ALA A 5 -8.89 6.53 7.71
CA ALA A 5 -8.80 5.59 8.84
C ALA A 5 -8.62 6.37 10.16
N PRO A 6 -9.21 5.93 11.30
CA PRO A 6 -9.15 6.70 12.56
C PRO A 6 -7.74 7.08 13.02
N ALA A 7 -6.75 6.22 12.76
CA ALA A 7 -5.35 6.52 13.06
C ALA A 7 -4.79 7.69 12.22
N HIS A 8 -5.27 7.89 10.99
CA HIS A 8 -4.84 8.98 10.11
C HIS A 8 -5.48 10.33 10.50
N THR A 9 -6.65 10.32 11.13
CA THR A 9 -7.40 11.53 11.53
C THR A 9 -7.30 11.85 13.03
N ALA A 10 -6.68 10.97 13.82
CA ALA A 10 -6.44 11.17 15.24
C ALA A 10 -5.73 12.51 15.52
N ALA A 11 -6.10 13.16 16.64
CA ALA A 11 -5.59 14.49 16.99
C ALA A 11 -4.05 14.56 17.06
N SER A 12 -3.40 13.52 17.61
CA SER A 12 -1.94 13.39 17.65
C SER A 12 -1.34 13.32 16.24
N THR A 13 -1.92 12.53 15.36
CA THR A 13 -1.49 12.39 13.95
C THR A 13 -1.67 13.70 13.18
N MET A 14 -2.80 14.40 13.37
CA MET A 14 -3.06 15.68 12.71
C MET A 14 -2.12 16.78 13.21
N LYS A 15 -1.78 16.77 14.51
CA LYS A 15 -0.78 17.67 15.09
C LYS A 15 0.62 17.41 14.50
N ASP A 16 1.05 16.15 14.40
CA ASP A 16 2.33 15.80 13.79
C ASP A 16 2.40 16.20 12.30
N LYS A 17 1.33 15.97 11.53
CA LYS A 17 1.23 16.42 10.12
C LYS A 17 1.36 17.94 10.01
N SER A 18 0.66 18.69 10.86
CA SER A 18 0.74 20.15 10.91
C SER A 18 2.17 20.62 11.21
N HIS A 19 2.84 20.02 12.21
CA HIS A 19 4.23 20.33 12.56
C HIS A 19 5.20 20.06 11.40
N ARG A 20 4.92 19.05 10.56
CA ARG A 20 5.71 18.69 9.37
C ARG A 20 5.29 19.44 8.09
N LEU A 21 4.35 20.37 8.18
CA LEU A 21 3.78 21.10 7.04
C LEU A 21 3.14 20.18 5.98
N ILE A 22 2.65 19.01 6.39
CA ILE A 22 1.97 18.06 5.53
C ILE A 22 0.48 18.39 5.51
N GLN A 23 -0.03 18.82 4.35
CA GLN A 23 -1.45 19.08 4.14
C GLN A 23 -2.16 17.82 3.62
N PRO A 24 -3.13 17.25 4.37
CA PRO A 24 -3.93 16.13 3.88
C PRO A 24 -4.83 16.56 2.72
N ILE A 25 -4.91 15.72 1.69
CA ILE A 25 -5.90 15.87 0.62
C ILE A 25 -7.24 15.33 1.14
N PHE A 26 -8.34 16.00 0.80
CA PHE A 26 -9.68 15.51 1.09
C PHE A 26 -9.88 14.09 0.51
N TRP A 27 -10.42 13.19 1.32
CA TRP A 27 -10.69 11.81 0.94
C TRP A 27 -12.17 11.48 1.07
N VAL A 28 -12.79 10.99 0.00
CA VAL A 28 -14.16 10.50 0.04
C VAL A 28 -14.21 9.12 0.71
N ALA A 29 -15.17 8.92 1.61
CA ALA A 29 -15.35 7.64 2.30
C ALA A 29 -15.66 6.51 1.31
N ASN A 30 -15.17 5.30 1.59
CA ASN A 30 -15.39 4.10 0.76
C ASN A 30 -14.92 4.22 -0.71
N SER A 31 -13.93 5.07 -1.00
CA SER A 31 -13.38 5.23 -2.35
C SER A 31 -11.95 4.67 -2.48
N PRO A 32 -11.72 3.35 -2.34
CA PRO A 32 -10.38 2.78 -2.48
C PRO A 32 -9.84 2.86 -3.91
N ASP A 33 -10.72 2.95 -4.89
CA ASP A 33 -10.46 3.11 -6.32
C ASP A 33 -9.70 4.40 -6.64
N PHE A 34 -9.93 5.47 -5.88
CA PHE A 34 -9.17 6.71 -6.03
C PHE A 34 -7.78 6.65 -5.42
N ASN A 35 -7.39 5.59 -4.69
CA ASN A 35 -6.07 5.51 -4.05
C ASN A 35 -5.05 4.73 -4.90
N PRO A 36 -4.01 5.38 -5.45
CA PRO A 36 -2.97 4.74 -6.25
C PRO A 36 -2.34 3.52 -5.57
N ILE A 37 -2.22 3.51 -4.23
CA ILE A 37 -1.61 2.38 -3.52
C ILE A 37 -2.38 1.06 -3.73
N LYS A 38 -3.71 1.12 -3.98
CA LYS A 38 -4.51 -0.09 -4.25
C LYS A 38 -4.12 -0.72 -5.58
N ALA A 39 -3.81 0.08 -6.59
CA ALA A 39 -3.29 -0.41 -7.86
C ALA A 39 -1.90 -1.05 -7.69
N VAL A 40 -1.03 -0.45 -6.88
CA VAL A 40 0.27 -1.03 -6.54
C VAL A 40 0.12 -2.37 -5.82
N TRP A 41 -0.76 -2.45 -4.81
CA TRP A 41 -1.05 -3.71 -4.13
C TRP A 41 -1.58 -4.81 -5.07
N ASN A 42 -2.43 -4.45 -6.03
CA ASN A 42 -2.92 -5.42 -7.02
C ASN A 42 -1.79 -5.97 -7.89
N ARG A 43 -0.85 -5.13 -8.33
CA ARG A 43 0.35 -5.57 -9.07
C ARG A 43 1.23 -6.49 -8.23
N MET A 44 1.51 -6.11 -6.98
CA MET A 44 2.31 -6.92 -6.07
C MET A 44 1.66 -8.28 -5.80
N LYS A 45 0.35 -8.34 -5.57
CA LYS A 45 -0.37 -9.61 -5.43
C LYS A 45 -0.27 -10.46 -6.70
N GLY A 46 -0.34 -9.84 -7.88
CA GLY A 46 -0.15 -10.53 -9.16
C GLY A 46 1.25 -11.14 -9.30
N TYR A 47 2.30 -10.42 -8.87
CA TYR A 47 3.65 -10.97 -8.78
C TYR A 47 3.68 -12.18 -7.83
N VAL A 48 3.19 -12.04 -6.61
CA VAL A 48 3.21 -13.13 -5.62
C VAL A 48 2.46 -14.36 -6.12
N GLN A 49 1.31 -14.19 -6.77
CA GLN A 49 0.53 -15.30 -7.32
C GLN A 49 1.25 -16.03 -8.46
N ARG A 50 1.98 -15.31 -9.32
CA ARG A 50 2.70 -15.87 -10.47
C ARG A 50 4.02 -16.53 -10.05
N ASP A 51 4.82 -15.84 -9.26
CA ASP A 51 6.21 -16.20 -8.94
C ASP A 51 6.32 -17.06 -7.67
N HIS A 52 5.27 -17.06 -6.83
CA HIS A 52 5.17 -17.95 -5.67
C HIS A 52 3.82 -18.68 -5.64
N PRO A 53 3.50 -19.50 -6.66
CA PRO A 53 2.18 -20.14 -6.79
C PRO A 53 1.87 -21.09 -5.63
N TYR A 54 2.89 -21.65 -4.99
CA TYR A 54 2.79 -22.49 -3.79
C TYR A 54 2.24 -21.76 -2.56
N LEU A 55 2.16 -20.42 -2.61
CA LEU A 55 1.57 -19.55 -1.59
C LEU A 55 0.11 -19.21 -1.82
N GLY A 56 -0.47 -19.68 -2.92
CA GLY A 56 -1.90 -19.53 -3.16
C GLY A 56 -2.72 -20.03 -1.96
N GLY A 57 -3.82 -19.33 -1.66
CA GLY A 57 -4.80 -19.79 -0.66
C GLY A 57 -4.52 -19.39 0.79
N GLY A 58 -3.68 -18.38 1.06
CA GLY A 58 -3.55 -17.82 2.41
C GLY A 58 -2.74 -18.67 3.39
N LYS A 59 -1.86 -19.56 2.88
CA LYS A 59 -0.96 -20.33 3.73
C LYS A 59 -0.07 -19.38 4.54
N GLN A 60 -0.20 -19.46 5.86
CA GLN A 60 0.53 -18.59 6.79
C GLN A 60 2.04 -18.86 6.68
N ARG A 61 2.79 -17.80 6.42
CA ARG A 61 4.26 -17.81 6.43
C ARG A 61 4.78 -17.34 7.78
N ALA A 62 5.95 -17.84 8.15
CA ALA A 62 6.80 -17.15 9.12
C ALA A 62 7.04 -15.71 8.65
N GLN A 63 7.11 -14.77 9.60
CA GLN A 63 7.19 -13.33 9.34
C GLN A 63 8.30 -12.96 8.35
N ASP A 64 9.48 -13.58 8.47
CA ASP A 64 10.63 -13.28 7.62
C ASP A 64 10.42 -13.70 6.16
N SER A 65 9.81 -14.86 5.95
CA SER A 65 9.45 -15.33 4.61
C SER A 65 8.39 -14.43 3.97
N LEU A 66 7.41 -13.95 4.74
CA LEU A 66 6.43 -12.98 4.25
C LEU A 66 7.11 -11.66 3.86
N ARG A 67 7.97 -11.12 4.72
CA ARG A 67 8.72 -9.88 4.45
C ARG A 67 9.56 -9.99 3.18
N LYS A 68 10.29 -11.09 3.00
CA LYS A 68 11.11 -11.33 1.81
C LYS A 68 10.27 -11.26 0.53
N THR A 69 9.16 -11.97 0.47
CA THR A 69 8.32 -11.99 -0.74
C THR A 69 7.57 -10.68 -0.98
N VAL A 70 7.12 -9.99 0.08
CA VAL A 70 6.56 -8.64 -0.09
C VAL A 70 7.62 -7.69 -0.66
N LYS A 71 8.88 -7.81 -0.21
CA LYS A 71 10.00 -7.01 -0.72
C LYS A 71 10.32 -7.33 -2.18
N GLU A 72 10.41 -8.60 -2.56
CA GLU A 72 10.57 -9.03 -3.96
C GLU A 72 9.45 -8.50 -4.86
N ALA A 73 8.19 -8.60 -4.40
CA ALA A 73 7.05 -8.08 -5.14
C ALA A 73 7.10 -6.56 -5.30
N TRP A 74 7.53 -5.82 -4.28
CA TRP A 74 7.72 -4.38 -4.35
C TRP A 74 8.82 -4.00 -5.34
N ASP A 75 9.97 -4.67 -5.28
CA ASP A 75 11.12 -4.40 -6.13
C ASP A 75 10.85 -4.75 -7.62
N SER A 76 9.82 -5.59 -7.87
CA SER A 76 9.34 -5.87 -9.23
C SER A 76 8.50 -4.73 -9.85
N VAL A 77 8.00 -3.79 -9.05
CA VAL A 77 7.18 -2.67 -9.55
C VAL A 77 8.10 -1.58 -10.09
N SER A 78 8.05 -1.31 -11.40
CA SER A 78 8.93 -0.33 -12.01
C SER A 78 8.55 1.11 -11.67
N SER A 79 9.50 2.04 -11.72
CA SER A 79 9.20 3.48 -11.54
C SER A 79 8.22 3.99 -12.60
N LYS A 80 8.29 3.47 -13.83
CA LYS A 80 7.33 3.80 -14.92
C LYS A 80 5.91 3.41 -14.55
N ASP A 81 5.74 2.29 -13.85
CA ASP A 81 4.45 1.85 -13.37
C ASP A 81 3.89 2.76 -12.29
N LEU A 82 4.74 3.26 -11.39
CA LEU A 82 4.35 4.19 -10.34
C LEU A 82 3.96 5.56 -10.90
N VAL A 83 4.75 6.09 -11.83
CA VAL A 83 4.48 7.39 -12.47
C VAL A 83 3.14 7.39 -13.23
N ARG A 84 2.72 6.25 -13.78
CA ARG A 84 1.42 6.13 -14.47
C ARG A 84 0.20 6.16 -13.54
N LEU A 85 0.40 6.11 -12.22
CA LEU A 85 -0.68 6.09 -11.22
C LEU A 85 -0.92 7.45 -10.56
N ILE A 86 -0.13 8.47 -10.93
CA ILE A 86 -0.17 9.84 -10.39
C ILE A 86 -0.55 10.77 -11.53
#